data_AF-V4KIJ0-F1
#
_entry.id   AF-V4KIJ0-F1
#
_cell.length_a   1.000
_cell.length_b   1.000
_cell.length_c   1.000
_cell.angle_alpha   90.00
_cell.angle_beta   90.00
_cell.angle_gamma   90.00
#
_symmetry.space_group_name_H-M   'P 1'
#
loop_
_entity.id
_entity.type
_entity.pdbx_description
1 polymer ?
#
loop_
_entity_poly.entity_id
_entity_poly.type
_entity_poly.pdbx_seq_one_letter_code
_entity_poly.pdbx_strand_id
1 'polypeptide(L)'
;MTSALSIEDVRREVKLLEALSGHRHMVKFYDVYEDADNVFVVMELCEGGELLDRILARLVSFALNMEVVDTLKSMPNVLVQILSATAFFHLQGVVHRDLKPENFLFTSRNEDAILKVIDFGLSDFIRYDQRLNDVVGSAYYVAPEVLHRSYSTEADMWSIGVLWHEHLRALFFWVYLT
;
A
#
# COMPACT_ATOMS: atom_id res chain seq x y z
N MET A 1 -16.50 2.36 16.19
CA MET A 1 -17.75 1.89 15.56
C MET A 1 -17.34 1.09 14.35
N THR A 2 -17.28 -0.22 14.48
CA THR A 2 -17.05 -1.15 13.35
C THR A 2 -18.33 -1.19 12.54
N SER A 3 -18.45 -0.32 11.54
CA SER A 3 -19.52 -0.47 10.53
C SER A 3 -19.30 -1.80 9.84
N ALA A 4 -20.32 -2.65 9.82
CA ALA A 4 -20.32 -3.84 8.98
C ALA A 4 -19.90 -3.43 7.56
N LEU A 5 -18.80 -3.99 7.06
CA LEU A 5 -18.43 -3.88 5.65
C LEU A 5 -19.67 -4.27 4.86
N SER A 6 -20.22 -3.35 4.08
CA SER A 6 -21.40 -3.67 3.31
C SER A 6 -20.99 -4.61 2.17
N ILE A 7 -21.88 -5.52 1.77
CA ILE A 7 -21.66 -6.38 0.59
C ILE A 7 -21.37 -5.51 -0.64
N GLU A 8 -21.89 -4.28 -0.68
CA GLU A 8 -21.61 -3.32 -1.75
C GLU A 8 -20.15 -2.83 -1.75
N ASP A 9 -19.53 -2.64 -0.58
CA ASP A 9 -18.13 -2.25 -0.46
C ASP A 9 -17.22 -3.39 -0.97
N VAL A 10 -17.49 -4.63 -0.57
CA VAL A 10 -16.74 -5.80 -1.04
C VAL A 10 -16.89 -5.97 -2.55
N ARG A 11 -18.10 -5.81 -3.10
CA ARG A 11 -18.32 -5.86 -4.55
C ARG A 11 -17.60 -4.74 -5.31
N ARG A 12 -17.42 -3.57 -4.71
CA ARG A 12 -16.63 -2.48 -5.29
C ARG A 12 -15.15 -2.84 -5.30
N GLU A 13 -14.64 -3.36 -4.20
CA GLU A 13 -13.25 -3.81 -4.09
C GLU A 13 -12.92 -4.88 -5.13
N VAL A 14 -13.79 -5.89 -5.28
CA VAL A 14 -13.61 -6.95 -6.30
C VAL A 14 -13.50 -6.35 -7.71
N LYS A 15 -14.39 -5.41 -8.07
CA LYS A 15 -14.35 -4.73 -9.37
C LYS A 15 -13.06 -3.94 -9.58
N LEU A 16 -12.56 -3.31 -8.51
CA LEU A 16 -11.28 -2.59 -8.55
C LEU A 16 -10.13 -3.57 -8.75
N LEU A 17 -10.06 -4.64 -7.97
CA LEU A 17 -9.03 -5.67 -8.08
C LEU A 17 -9.01 -6.33 -9.48
N GLU A 18 -10.18 -6.61 -10.06
CA GLU A 18 -10.30 -7.09 -11.44
C GLU A 18 -9.77 -6.07 -12.46
N ALA A 19 -10.17 -4.80 -12.35
CA ALA A 19 -9.79 -3.74 -13.29
C ALA A 19 -8.29 -3.38 -13.21
N LEU A 20 -7.70 -3.47 -12.02
CA LEU A 20 -6.30 -3.17 -11.76
C LEU A 20 -5.37 -4.39 -11.98
N SER A 21 -5.91 -5.50 -12.47
CA SER A 21 -5.12 -6.70 -12.77
C SER A 21 -4.18 -6.44 -13.95
N GLY A 22 -2.93 -6.92 -13.83
CA GLY A 22 -1.95 -6.89 -14.94
C GLY A 22 -0.68 -6.09 -14.68
N HIS A 23 -0.60 -5.32 -13.59
CA HIS A 23 0.64 -4.65 -13.20
C HIS A 23 1.46 -5.49 -12.20
N ARG A 24 2.78 -5.57 -12.38
CA ARG A 24 3.66 -6.45 -11.59
C ARG A 24 3.65 -6.17 -10.08
N HIS A 25 3.35 -4.94 -9.68
CA HIS A 25 3.28 -4.49 -8.28
C HIS A 25 1.86 -4.42 -7.72
N MET A 26 0.88 -4.93 -8.45
CA MET A 26 -0.47 -5.16 -7.95
C MET A 26 -0.60 -6.62 -7.54
N VAL A 27 -1.32 -6.89 -6.44
CA VAL A 27 -1.71 -8.26 -6.10
C VAL A 27 -2.52 -8.84 -7.24
N LYS A 28 -2.19 -10.06 -7.67
CA LYS A 28 -2.98 -10.71 -8.71
C LYS A 28 -4.29 -11.22 -8.12
N PHE A 29 -5.39 -10.69 -8.62
CA PHE A 29 -6.72 -11.23 -8.41
C PHE A 29 -6.93 -12.47 -9.29
N TYR A 30 -7.48 -13.54 -8.73
CA TYR A 30 -7.77 -14.78 -9.43
C TYR A 30 -9.27 -14.99 -9.67
N ASP A 31 -10.08 -14.91 -8.62
CA ASP A 31 -11.51 -15.22 -8.69
C ASP A 31 -12.26 -14.72 -7.45
N VAL A 32 -13.59 -14.70 -7.51
CA VAL A 32 -14.48 -14.41 -6.38
C VAL A 32 -15.57 -15.47 -6.26
N TYR A 33 -15.80 -15.95 -5.05
CA TYR A 33 -16.90 -16.88 -4.73
C TYR A 33 -17.80 -16.26 -3.65
N GLU A 34 -19.10 -16.48 -3.73
CA GLU A 34 -20.08 -15.99 -2.76
C GLU A 34 -20.93 -17.18 -2.31
N ASP A 35 -21.09 -17.35 -0.99
CA ASP A 35 -22.08 -18.26 -0.40
C ASP A 35 -23.17 -17.47 0.34
N ALA A 36 -24.01 -18.14 1.12
CA ALA A 36 -25.13 -17.48 1.81
C ALA A 36 -24.69 -16.44 2.85
N ASP A 37 -23.48 -16.57 3.40
CA ASP A 37 -23.01 -15.82 4.55
C ASP A 37 -21.70 -15.05 4.27
N ASN A 38 -20.93 -15.41 3.23
CA ASN A 38 -19.57 -14.93 3.01
C ASN A 38 -19.25 -14.64 1.53
N VAL A 39 -18.29 -13.72 1.34
CA VAL A 39 -17.62 -13.47 0.06
C VAL A 39 -16.14 -13.88 0.20
N PHE A 40 -15.67 -14.74 -0.70
CA PHE A 40 -14.31 -15.24 -0.76
C PHE A 40 -13.59 -14.63 -1.96
N VAL A 41 -12.59 -13.80 -1.69
CA VAL A 41 -11.75 -13.15 -2.70
C VAL A 41 -10.46 -13.95 -2.83
N VAL A 42 -10.22 -14.56 -4.00
CA VAL A 42 -9.05 -15.41 -4.25
C VAL A 42 -7.96 -14.60 -4.94
N MET A 43 -6.80 -14.49 -4.29
CA MET A 43 -5.70 -13.63 -4.71
C MET A 43 -4.32 -14.31 -4.57
N GLU A 44 -3.30 -13.69 -5.14
CA GLU A 44 -1.90 -14.07 -5.00
C GLU A 44 -1.44 -14.11 -3.54
N LEU A 45 -0.88 -15.24 -3.14
CA LEU A 45 -0.26 -15.40 -1.83
C LEU A 45 1.09 -14.64 -1.80
N CYS A 46 1.24 -13.76 -0.82
CA CYS A 46 2.47 -13.02 -0.55
C CYS A 46 3.09 -13.49 0.76
N GLU A 47 4.12 -14.34 0.71
CA GLU A 47 4.73 -14.97 1.90
C GLU A 47 5.89 -14.18 2.51
N GLY A 48 6.23 -13.04 1.89
CA GLY A 48 7.38 -12.23 2.22
C GLY A 48 7.21 -11.25 3.37
N GLY A 49 6.01 -11.21 3.95
CA GLY A 49 5.65 -10.30 5.05
C GLY A 49 5.38 -8.86 4.60
N GLU A 50 5.02 -8.03 5.57
CA GLU A 50 4.72 -6.61 5.36
C GLU A 50 5.97 -5.78 5.09
N LEU A 51 5.78 -4.63 4.44
CA LEU A 51 6.85 -3.67 4.27
C LEU A 51 7.42 -3.21 5.61
N LEU A 52 6.56 -2.92 6.60
CA LEU A 52 6.98 -2.47 7.92
C LEU A 52 7.91 -3.48 8.61
N ASP A 53 7.57 -4.76 8.58
CA ASP A 53 8.38 -5.82 9.21
C ASP A 53 9.78 -5.89 8.61
N ARG A 54 9.90 -5.77 7.29
CA ARG A 54 11.22 -5.74 6.64
C ARG A 54 12.01 -4.51 7.00
N ILE A 55 11.35 -3.36 7.13
CA ILE A 55 11.99 -2.13 7.58
C ILE A 55 12.53 -2.35 9.00
N LEU A 56 11.70 -2.81 9.93
CA LEU A 56 12.08 -3.02 11.32
C LEU A 56 13.19 -4.08 11.48
N ALA A 57 13.08 -5.22 10.80
CA ALA A 57 14.10 -6.26 10.84
C ALA A 57 15.47 -5.75 10.39
N ARG A 58 15.51 -4.90 9.35
CA ARG A 58 16.75 -4.26 8.88
C ARG A 58 17.33 -3.29 9.90
N LEU A 59 16.49 -2.51 10.60
CA LEU A 59 16.96 -1.61 11.67
C LEU A 59 17.60 -2.40 12.81
N VAL A 60 17.01 -3.53 13.20
CA VAL A 60 17.57 -4.42 14.23
C VAL A 60 18.91 -4.99 13.77
N SER A 61 19.03 -5.48 12.53
CA SER A 61 20.30 -5.97 11.99
C SER A 61 21.38 -4.89 11.96
N PHE A 62 21.01 -3.65 11.61
CA PHE A 62 21.91 -2.50 11.66
C PHE A 62 22.41 -2.22 13.09
N ALA A 63 21.51 -2.19 14.06
CA ALA A 63 21.83 -1.98 15.47
C ALA A 63 22.80 -3.06 16.03
N LEU A 64 22.79 -4.25 15.44
CA LEU A 64 23.65 -5.38 15.81
C LEU A 64 24.96 -5.45 15.00
N ASN A 65 25.29 -4.44 14.18
CA ASN A 65 26.47 -4.41 13.30
C ASN A 65 26.57 -5.60 12.33
N MET A 66 25.43 -6.18 11.94
CA MET A 66 25.39 -7.21 10.90
C MET A 66 25.43 -6.54 9.51
N GLU A 67 26.14 -7.13 8.54
CA GLU A 67 26.47 -6.54 7.23
C GLU A 67 25.39 -5.61 6.64
N VAL A 68 25.70 -4.30 6.68
CA VAL A 68 24.77 -3.21 6.39
C VAL A 68 24.71 -2.83 4.89
N VAL A 69 25.71 -3.25 4.11
CA VAL A 69 26.05 -2.65 2.81
C VAL A 69 24.99 -2.89 1.72
N ASP A 70 24.25 -3.99 1.78
CA ASP A 70 23.20 -4.28 0.78
C ASP A 70 21.82 -3.71 1.15
N THR A 71 21.63 -3.30 2.41
CA THR A 71 20.37 -2.72 2.88
C THR A 71 20.08 -1.38 2.21
N LEU A 72 21.07 -0.47 2.17
CA LEU A 72 20.93 0.86 1.56
C LEU A 72 20.66 0.84 0.05
N LYS A 73 21.17 -0.18 -0.66
CA LYS A 73 20.99 -0.33 -2.11
C LYS A 73 19.57 -0.76 -2.49
N SER A 74 18.88 -1.47 -1.60
CA SER A 74 17.54 -2.00 -1.85
C SER A 74 16.41 -0.97 -1.67
N MET A 75 16.67 0.15 -0.97
CA MET A 75 15.64 1.11 -0.55
C MET A 75 15.07 1.96 -1.69
N PRO A 76 15.90 2.52 -2.62
CA PRO A 76 15.38 3.18 -3.80
C PRO A 76 14.46 2.25 -4.62
N ASN A 77 14.74 0.94 -4.61
CA ASN A 77 13.90 -0.03 -5.33
C ASN A 77 12.51 -0.19 -4.70
N VAL A 78 12.34 -0.02 -3.39
CA VAL A 78 11.00 -0.09 -2.75
C VAL A 78 10.16 1.10 -3.17
N LEU A 79 10.69 2.32 -3.04
CA LEU A 79 9.95 3.54 -3.42
C LEU A 79 9.56 3.54 -4.90
N VAL A 80 10.46 3.10 -5.78
CA VAL A 80 10.18 2.97 -7.21
C VAL A 80 9.03 1.98 -7.47
N GLN A 81 8.97 0.86 -6.75
CA GLN A 81 7.88 -0.11 -6.88
C GLN A 81 6.54 0.47 -6.40
N ILE A 82 6.53 1.18 -5.27
CA ILE A 82 5.34 1.87 -4.73
C ILE A 82 4.84 2.92 -5.74
N LEU A 83 5.72 3.78 -6.23
CA LEU A 83 5.38 4.81 -7.20
C LEU A 83 4.93 4.22 -8.53
N SER A 84 5.53 3.12 -8.99
CA SER A 84 5.12 2.41 -10.20
C SER A 84 3.71 1.84 -10.07
N ALA A 85 3.38 1.21 -8.93
CA ALA A 85 2.03 0.71 -8.67
C ALA A 85 1.02 1.87 -8.62
N THR A 86 1.38 2.94 -7.91
CA THR A 86 0.53 4.12 -7.71
C THR A 86 0.23 4.83 -9.02
N ALA A 87 1.25 5.08 -9.84
CA ALA A 87 1.07 5.65 -11.17
C ALA A 87 0.14 4.79 -12.03
N PHE A 88 0.26 3.46 -11.95
CA PHE A 88 -0.58 2.54 -12.71
C PHE A 88 -2.07 2.68 -12.36
N PHE A 89 -2.45 2.60 -11.07
CA PHE A 89 -3.86 2.70 -10.70
C PHE A 89 -4.40 4.15 -10.79
N HIS A 90 -3.55 5.17 -10.60
CA HIS A 90 -3.92 6.58 -10.85
C HIS A 90 -4.25 6.83 -12.33
N LEU A 91 -3.48 6.26 -13.26
CA LEU A 91 -3.74 6.36 -14.71
C LEU A 91 -5.06 5.68 -15.13
N GLN A 92 -5.53 4.73 -14.34
CA GLN A 92 -6.82 4.07 -14.52
C GLN A 92 -7.97 4.80 -13.81
N GLY A 93 -7.70 5.96 -13.21
CA GLY A 93 -8.69 6.76 -12.50
C GLY A 93 -9.08 6.17 -11.15
N VAL A 94 -8.18 5.45 -10.47
CA VAL A 94 -8.41 4.91 -9.12
C VAL A 94 -7.58 5.71 -8.11
N VAL A 95 -8.19 6.06 -6.98
CA VAL A 95 -7.50 6.59 -5.80
C VAL A 95 -7.55 5.54 -4.71
N HIS A 96 -6.41 5.23 -4.09
CA HIS A 96 -6.30 4.16 -3.11
C HIS A 96 -6.87 4.56 -1.73
N ARG A 97 -6.58 5.78 -1.29
CA ARG A 97 -7.07 6.45 -0.06
C ARG A 97 -6.58 5.87 1.27
N ASP A 98 -5.95 4.70 1.29
CA ASP A 98 -5.35 4.12 2.49
C ASP A 98 -3.95 3.52 2.27
N LEU A 99 -3.05 4.23 1.57
CA LEU A 99 -1.68 3.76 1.38
C LEU A 99 -0.90 3.85 2.69
N LYS A 100 -0.45 2.69 3.19
CA LYS A 100 0.30 2.52 4.43
C LYS A 100 1.16 1.25 4.36
N PRO A 101 2.21 1.10 5.17
CA PRO A 101 3.12 -0.03 5.11
C PRO A 101 2.44 -1.42 5.13
N GLU A 102 1.35 -1.57 5.86
CA GLU A 102 0.58 -2.80 6.02
C GLU A 102 -0.08 -3.25 4.71
N ASN A 103 -0.37 -2.30 3.81
CA ASN A 103 -1.02 -2.56 2.52
C ASN A 103 -0.01 -2.88 1.40
N PHE A 104 1.28 -3.06 1.76
CA PHE A 104 2.33 -3.52 0.87
C PHE A 104 2.95 -4.82 1.39
N LEU A 105 2.82 -5.90 0.61
CA LEU A 105 3.41 -7.20 0.91
C LEU A 105 4.51 -7.57 -0.08
N PHE A 106 5.45 -8.38 0.37
CA PHE A 106 6.44 -9.01 -0.51
C PHE A 106 5.99 -10.40 -0.95
N THR A 107 6.22 -10.76 -2.21
CA THR A 107 5.81 -12.07 -2.76
C THR A 107 6.46 -13.27 -2.07
N SER A 108 7.72 -13.15 -1.66
CA SER A 108 8.49 -14.21 -0.98
C SER A 108 9.46 -13.61 0.02
N ARG A 109 10.11 -14.42 0.87
CA ARG A 109 11.11 -13.96 1.86
C ARG A 109 12.47 -13.57 1.27
N ASN A 110 12.66 -13.74 -0.03
CA ASN A 110 13.92 -13.41 -0.69
C ASN A 110 14.18 -11.90 -0.67
N GLU A 111 15.45 -11.51 -0.78
CA GLU A 111 15.85 -10.10 -0.81
C GLU A 111 15.37 -9.36 -2.07
N ASP A 112 15.27 -10.07 -3.19
CA ASP A 112 14.80 -9.59 -4.48
C ASP A 112 13.28 -9.73 -4.68
N ALA A 113 12.54 -10.07 -3.61
CA ALA A 113 11.10 -10.25 -3.67
C ALA A 113 10.37 -8.99 -4.17
N ILE A 114 9.32 -9.22 -4.94
CA ILE A 114 8.52 -8.16 -5.55
C ILE A 114 7.55 -7.61 -4.52
N LEU A 115 7.45 -6.28 -4.43
CA LEU A 115 6.44 -5.61 -3.61
C LEU A 115 5.10 -5.57 -4.35
N LYS A 116 4.02 -5.81 -3.60
CA LYS A 116 2.63 -5.88 -4.07
C LYS A 116 1.73 -4.99 -3.21
N VAL A 117 0.89 -4.19 -3.85
CA VAL A 117 -0.23 -3.49 -3.20
C VAL A 117 -1.42 -4.45 -3.09
N ILE A 118 -2.03 -4.57 -1.91
CA ILE A 118 -2.97 -5.67 -1.62
C ILE A 118 -4.41 -5.27 -1.25
N ASP A 119 -4.68 -4.06 -0.78
CA ASP A 119 -5.97 -3.71 -0.13
C ASP A 119 -6.61 -2.48 -0.79
N PHE A 120 -7.72 -2.72 -1.49
CA PHE A 120 -8.48 -1.67 -2.20
C PHE A 120 -9.85 -1.43 -1.58
N GLY A 121 -10.07 -1.89 -0.33
CA GLY A 121 -11.37 -1.78 0.34
C GLY A 121 -11.83 -0.34 0.59
N LEU A 122 -10.89 0.60 0.70
CA LEU A 122 -11.17 2.03 0.77
C LEU A 122 -10.96 2.76 -0.55
N SER A 123 -10.66 2.09 -1.66
CA SER A 123 -10.38 2.77 -2.93
C SER A 123 -11.65 3.24 -3.65
N ASP A 124 -11.52 4.17 -4.59
CA ASP A 124 -12.64 4.60 -5.43
C ASP A 124 -12.21 5.01 -6.83
N PHE A 125 -13.17 4.97 -7.76
CA PHE A 125 -13.00 5.53 -9.09
C PHE A 125 -13.27 7.03 -9.08
N ILE A 126 -12.40 7.77 -9.78
CA ILE A 126 -12.53 9.19 -10.03
C ILE A 126 -12.56 9.45 -11.53
N ARG A 127 -13.37 10.43 -11.94
CA ARG A 127 -13.30 11.02 -13.27
C ARG A 127 -12.31 12.18 -13.27
N TYR A 128 -11.93 12.62 -14.47
CA TYR A 128 -11.19 13.86 -14.65
C TYR A 128 -11.90 15.02 -13.92
N ASP A 129 -11.14 15.81 -13.15
CA ASP A 129 -11.61 16.90 -12.27
C ASP A 129 -12.56 16.51 -11.12
N GLN A 130 -12.87 15.22 -10.93
CA GLN A 130 -13.69 14.80 -9.80
C GLN A 130 -12.90 14.87 -8.50
N ARG A 131 -13.54 15.41 -7.46
CA ARG A 131 -13.03 15.39 -6.08
C ARG A 131 -13.91 14.53 -5.20
N LEU A 132 -13.27 13.79 -4.30
CA LEU A 132 -13.92 12.96 -3.29
C LEU A 132 -14.16 13.79 -2.01
N ASN A 133 -15.23 13.45 -1.29
CA ASN A 133 -15.71 14.19 -0.11
C ASN A 133 -15.85 13.34 1.17
N ASP A 134 -15.52 12.05 1.08
CA ASP A 134 -15.50 11.13 2.22
C ASP A 134 -14.22 11.30 3.03
N VAL A 135 -14.32 11.23 4.35
CA VAL A 135 -13.15 11.21 5.24
C VAL A 135 -12.83 9.74 5.55
N VAL A 136 -11.81 9.21 4.88
CA VAL A 136 -11.36 7.82 4.99
C VAL A 136 -9.83 7.76 5.09
N GLY A 137 -9.30 6.58 5.42
CA GLY A 137 -7.87 6.33 5.52
C GLY A 137 -7.37 6.30 6.96
N SER A 138 -6.15 5.79 7.12
CA SER A 138 -5.50 5.58 8.42
C SER A 138 -4.94 6.89 8.98
N ALA A 139 -5.20 7.16 10.26
CA ALA A 139 -4.97 8.46 10.91
C ALA A 139 -3.55 9.03 10.76
N TYR A 140 -2.52 8.19 10.68
CA TYR A 140 -1.13 8.64 10.52
C TYR A 140 -0.77 9.01 9.08
N TYR A 141 -1.46 8.46 8.08
CA TYR A 141 -1.13 8.59 6.65
C TYR A 141 -2.12 9.49 5.91
N VAL A 142 -3.27 9.79 6.50
CA VAL A 142 -4.33 10.59 5.86
C VAL A 142 -3.86 12.01 5.49
N ALA A 143 -4.16 12.41 4.26
CA ALA A 143 -3.81 13.73 3.75
C ALA A 143 -4.72 14.84 4.34
N PRO A 144 -4.22 16.06 4.57
CA PRO A 144 -5.04 17.14 5.12
C PRO A 144 -6.23 17.48 4.22
N GLU A 145 -6.10 17.41 2.90
CA GLU A 145 -7.19 17.62 1.94
C GLU A 145 -8.31 16.57 2.04
N VAL A 146 -8.01 15.37 2.53
CA VAL A 146 -9.03 14.35 2.87
C VAL A 146 -9.89 14.82 4.04
N LEU A 147 -9.27 15.42 5.06
CA LEU A 147 -9.98 16.02 6.20
C LEU A 147 -10.85 17.22 5.77
N HIS A 148 -10.41 17.94 4.73
CA HIS A 148 -11.17 19.02 4.10
C HIS A 148 -12.19 18.53 3.06
N ARG A 149 -12.33 17.20 2.86
CA ARG A 149 -13.33 16.59 1.97
C ARG A 149 -13.25 17.08 0.52
N SER A 150 -12.04 17.33 0.05
CA SER A 150 -11.82 17.85 -1.30
C SER A 150 -10.45 17.39 -1.81
N TYR A 151 -10.39 16.15 -2.29
CA TYR A 151 -9.14 15.51 -2.72
C TYR A 151 -9.33 14.61 -3.93
N SER A 152 -8.22 14.25 -4.57
CA SER A 152 -8.13 13.28 -5.66
C SER A 152 -6.86 12.43 -5.47
N THR A 153 -6.17 12.05 -6.55
CA THR A 153 -4.95 11.23 -6.52
C THR A 153 -3.82 11.80 -5.68
N GLU A 154 -3.79 13.12 -5.45
CA GLU A 154 -2.77 13.76 -4.61
C GLU A 154 -2.75 13.26 -3.15
N ALA A 155 -3.89 12.76 -2.64
CA ALA A 155 -3.96 12.22 -1.27
C ALA A 155 -3.10 10.96 -1.09
N ASP A 156 -2.99 10.13 -2.14
CA ASP A 156 -2.10 8.96 -2.14
C ASP A 156 -0.64 9.40 -2.14
N MET A 157 -0.31 10.49 -2.83
CA MET A 157 1.06 11.03 -2.86
C MET A 157 1.49 11.57 -1.50
N TRP A 158 0.58 12.19 -0.76
CA TRP A 158 0.81 12.56 0.64
C TRP A 158 1.13 11.32 1.49
N SER A 159 0.29 10.29 1.39
CA SER A 159 0.43 9.04 2.16
C SER A 159 1.79 8.36 1.90
N ILE A 160 2.22 8.32 0.62
CA ILE A 160 3.55 7.83 0.23
C ILE A 160 4.67 8.70 0.81
N GLY A 161 4.48 10.03 0.82
CA GLY A 161 5.43 10.96 1.44
C GLY A 161 5.63 10.70 2.93
N VAL A 162 4.55 10.47 3.67
CA VAL A 162 4.60 10.09 5.10
C VAL A 162 5.31 8.75 5.27
N LEU A 163 4.93 7.73 4.49
CA LEU A 163 5.57 6.41 4.52
C LEU A 163 7.08 6.51 4.29
N TRP A 164 7.50 7.28 3.28
CA TRP A 164 8.91 7.44 2.95
C TRP A 164 9.67 8.26 4.01
N HIS A 165 9.03 9.30 4.57
CA HIS A 165 9.59 10.07 5.68
C HIS A 165 9.88 9.18 6.89
N GLU A 166 8.92 8.34 7.30
CA GLU A 166 9.12 7.40 8.41
C GLU A 166 10.26 6.42 8.14
N HIS A 167 10.35 5.92 6.91
CA HIS A 167 11.43 5.02 6.49
C HIS A 167 12.81 5.71 6.58
N LEU A 168 12.93 6.94 6.08
CA LEU A 168 14.17 7.73 6.14
C LEU A 168 14.56 8.10 7.58
N ARG A 169 13.58 8.48 8.40
CA ARG A 169 13.82 8.84 9.80
C ARG A 169 14.35 7.65 10.58
N ALA A 170 13.76 6.47 10.36
CA ALA A 170 14.22 5.24 10.96
C ALA A 170 15.70 5.01 10.61
N LEU A 171 16.09 5.13 9.34
CA LEU A 171 17.49 4.96 8.93
C LEU A 171 18.44 6.01 9.53
N PHE A 172 18.05 7.29 9.50
CA PHE A 172 18.89 8.39 9.99
C PHE A 172 19.18 8.26 11.49
N PHE A 173 18.18 7.85 12.28
CA PHE A 173 18.35 7.63 13.71
C PHE A 173 19.45 6.61 14.01
N TRP A 174 19.58 5.56 13.20
CA TRP A 174 20.57 4.52 13.42
C TRP A 174 21.94 4.83 12.78
N VAL A 175 21.99 5.51 11.64
CA VAL A 175 23.27 5.82 10.96
C VAL A 175 24.11 6.88 11.70
N TYR A 176 23.49 7.81 12.44
CA TYR A 176 24.18 8.97 13.03
C TYR A 176 24.27 8.97 14.56
N LEU A 177 23.70 7.98 15.25
CA LEU A 177 23.77 7.85 16.72
C LEU A 177 24.59 6.63 17.19
N THR A 178 25.21 5.89 16.27
CA THR A 178 26.21 4.83 16.54
C THR A 178 27.55 5.20 15.92
#